data_AF-A0A1T4P1A0-F1
#
_entry.id   AF-A0A1T4P1A0-F1
#
_cell.length_a   1.000
_cell.length_b   1.000
_cell.length_c   1.000
_cell.angle_alpha   90.00
_cell.angle_beta   90.00
_cell.angle_gamma   90.00
#
_symmetry.space_group_name_H-M   'P 1'
#
loop_
_entity.id
_entity.type
_entity.pdbx_description
1 polymer ?
#
loop_
_entity_poly.entity_id
_entity_poly.type
_entity_poly.pdbx_seq_one_letter_code
_entity_poly.pdbx_strand_id
1 'polypeptide(L)'
;LRAVKDDNVRTRSAAVRVLAAKWPDQTTRELLVQCIVQGSNAETRGAACSALGKMHSEFGHILPTRDLDGIGPYLDPLKPISRKHIEKAAAQVGIRPDDIDAQVATLSAHMGWDVRVGAKKKAVKKSSSAKPVRERHN
;
A
#
# COMPACT_ATOMS: atom_id res chain seq x y z
N LEU A 1 0.70 -9.82 17.27
CA LEU A 1 0.57 -10.03 15.80
C LEU A 1 1.78 -10.83 15.28
N ARG A 2 1.71 -12.17 15.28
CA ARG A 2 2.81 -13.07 14.86
C ARG A 2 2.77 -13.46 13.37
N ALA A 3 1.72 -13.06 12.64
CA ALA A 3 1.48 -13.41 11.23
C ALA A 3 2.41 -12.71 10.22
N VAL A 4 3.26 -11.77 10.65
CA VAL A 4 4.18 -11.04 9.77
C VAL A 4 5.43 -11.86 9.43
N LYS A 5 5.70 -12.97 10.12
CA LYS A 5 6.92 -13.78 9.96
C LYS A 5 6.79 -15.04 9.08
N ASP A 6 5.60 -15.39 8.58
CA ASP A 6 5.44 -16.57 7.72
C ASP A 6 6.04 -16.35 6.33
N ASP A 7 6.86 -17.29 5.84
CA ASP A 7 7.57 -17.22 4.55
C ASP A 7 6.65 -17.29 3.31
N ASN A 8 5.37 -17.67 3.49
CA ASN A 8 4.44 -17.79 2.37
C ASN A 8 3.76 -16.45 2.01
N VAL A 9 4.18 -15.89 0.87
CA VAL A 9 3.72 -14.61 0.32
C VAL A 9 2.21 -14.56 0.10
N ARG A 10 1.60 -15.66 -0.35
CA ARG A 10 0.14 -15.74 -0.59
C ARG A 10 -0.65 -15.73 0.71
N THR A 11 -0.12 -16.37 1.76
CA THR A 11 -0.75 -16.39 3.08
C THR A 11 -0.74 -15.00 3.70
N ARG A 12 0.35 -14.24 3.51
CA ARG A 12 0.46 -12.87 4.05
C ARG A 12 -0.48 -11.89 3.35
N SER A 13 -0.57 -11.92 2.02
CA SER A 13 -1.50 -11.04 1.28
C SER A 13 -2.97 -11.33 1.62
N ALA A 14 -3.34 -12.61 1.74
CA ALA A 14 -4.68 -13.01 2.17
C ALA A 14 -4.97 -12.55 3.61
N ALA A 15 -4.04 -12.74 4.54
CA ALA A 15 -4.20 -12.31 5.94
C ALA A 15 -4.39 -10.79 6.05
N VAL A 16 -3.63 -10.00 5.29
CA VAL A 16 -3.77 -8.54 5.24
C VAL A 16 -5.16 -8.11 4.76
N ARG A 17 -5.68 -8.76 3.70
CA ARG A 17 -7.02 -8.49 3.18
C ARG A 17 -8.11 -8.84 4.19
N VAL A 18 -8.00 -10.00 4.85
CA VAL A 18 -8.96 -10.43 5.87
C VAL A 18 -8.92 -9.48 7.08
N LEU A 19 -7.74 -9.05 7.51
CA LEU A 19 -7.59 -8.10 8.61
C LEU A 19 -8.31 -6.78 8.29
N ALA A 20 -8.05 -6.20 7.11
CA ALA A 20 -8.68 -4.96 6.68
C ALA A 20 -10.21 -5.08 6.54
N ALA A 21 -10.70 -6.24 6.09
CA ALA A 21 -12.13 -6.49 5.94
C ALA A 21 -12.84 -6.65 7.30
N LYS A 22 -12.17 -7.25 8.30
CA LYS A 22 -12.77 -7.52 9.62
C LYS A 22 -12.61 -6.35 10.58
N TRP A 23 -11.55 -5.56 10.46
CA TRP A 23 -11.25 -4.42 11.32
C TRP A 23 -10.80 -3.23 10.48
N PRO A 24 -11.72 -2.42 9.94
CA PRO A 24 -11.38 -1.22 9.15
C PRO A 24 -11.01 0.00 10.04
N ASP A 25 -10.36 -0.25 11.18
CA ASP A 25 -10.03 0.73 12.20
C ASP A 25 -8.69 1.44 11.93
N GLN A 26 -8.39 2.46 12.73
CA GLN A 26 -7.18 3.27 12.56
C GLN A 26 -5.90 2.44 12.71
N THR A 27 -5.85 1.49 13.63
CA THR A 27 -4.69 0.62 13.83
C THR A 27 -4.44 -0.27 12.61
N THR A 28 -5.49 -0.82 12.01
CA THR A 28 -5.36 -1.60 10.77
C THR A 28 -4.91 -0.73 9.61
N ARG A 29 -5.41 0.50 9.48
CA ARG A 29 -4.94 1.46 8.45
C ARG A 29 -3.44 1.73 8.57
N GLU A 30 -2.94 1.98 9.77
CA GLU A 30 -1.51 2.22 10.01
C GLU A 30 -0.65 1.00 9.65
N LEU A 31 -1.13 -0.20 10.00
CA LEU A 31 -0.46 -1.45 9.63
C LEU A 31 -0.43 -1.64 8.09
N LEU A 32 -1.51 -1.31 7.38
CA LEU A 32 -1.55 -1.37 5.91
C LEU A 32 -0.54 -0.41 5.29
N VAL A 33 -0.48 0.83 5.77
CA VAL A 33 0.52 1.82 5.32
C VAL A 33 1.94 1.30 5.56
N GLN A 34 2.19 0.68 6.72
CA GLN A 34 3.48 0.06 7.00
C GLN A 34 3.79 -1.09 6.03
N CYS A 35 2.81 -1.96 5.73
CA CYS A 35 2.97 -3.05 4.77
C CYS A 35 3.26 -2.54 3.35
N ILE A 36 2.70 -1.40 2.95
CA ILE A 36 2.95 -0.79 1.63
C ILE A 36 4.39 -0.27 1.55
N VAL A 37 4.88 0.39 2.61
CA VAL A 37 6.20 1.01 2.60
C VAL A 37 7.32 0.01 2.87
N GLN A 38 7.11 -0.92 3.79
CA GLN A 38 8.14 -1.84 4.31
C GLN A 38 7.96 -3.28 3.82
N GLY A 39 6.88 -3.60 3.12
CA GLY A 39 6.59 -4.94 2.63
C GLY A 39 7.73 -5.50 1.79
N SER A 40 8.09 -6.76 2.06
CA SER A 40 9.26 -7.43 1.47
C SER A 40 9.13 -7.66 -0.04
N ASN A 41 7.92 -7.80 -0.58
CA ASN A 41 7.68 -8.02 -2.01
C ASN A 41 6.50 -7.19 -2.54
N ALA A 42 6.44 -7.05 -3.86
CA ALA A 42 5.40 -6.28 -4.55
C ALA A 42 3.99 -6.83 -4.29
N GLU A 43 3.84 -8.14 -4.14
CA GLU A 43 2.56 -8.80 -3.87
C GLU A 43 1.97 -8.37 -2.51
N THR A 44 2.80 -8.37 -1.45
CA THR A 44 2.38 -7.93 -0.11
C THR A 44 2.06 -6.44 -0.10
N ARG A 45 2.90 -5.62 -0.75
CA ARG A 45 2.69 -4.17 -0.84
C ARG A 45 1.41 -3.84 -1.60
N GLY A 46 1.21 -4.48 -2.75
CA GLY A 46 0.05 -4.27 -3.61
C GLY A 46 -1.25 -4.76 -2.97
N ALA A 47 -1.24 -5.90 -2.28
CA ALA A 47 -2.39 -6.38 -1.52
C ALA A 47 -2.78 -5.42 -0.39
N ALA A 48 -1.80 -4.89 0.34
CA ALA A 48 -2.04 -3.87 1.37
C ALA A 48 -2.57 -2.56 0.75
N CYS A 49 -2.07 -2.16 -0.41
CA CYS A 49 -2.54 -0.99 -1.15
C CYS A 49 -4.00 -1.14 -1.60
N SER A 50 -4.35 -2.29 -2.17
CA SER A 50 -5.73 -2.62 -2.57
C SER A 50 -6.67 -2.67 -1.36
N ALA A 51 -6.22 -3.25 -0.25
CA ALA A 51 -7.01 -3.28 0.99
C ALA A 51 -7.26 -1.87 1.55
N LEU A 52 -6.23 -1.01 1.59
CA LEU A 52 -6.38 0.38 2.05
C LEU A 52 -7.27 1.19 1.10
N GLY A 53 -7.08 1.04 -0.22
CA GLY A 53 -7.90 1.70 -1.22
C GLY A 53 -9.37 1.28 -1.16
N LYS A 54 -9.65 0.01 -0.87
CA LYS A 54 -11.01 -0.50 -0.66
C LYS A 54 -11.75 0.19 0.48
N MET A 55 -11.03 0.64 1.51
CA MET A 55 -11.63 1.38 2.62
C MET A 55 -12.10 2.78 2.21
N HIS A 56 -11.67 3.27 1.04
CA HIS A 56 -12.06 4.55 0.48
C HIS A 56 -13.08 4.41 -0.66
N SER A 57 -12.80 3.56 -1.65
CA SER A 57 -13.69 3.38 -2.81
C SER A 57 -13.40 2.09 -3.58
N GLU A 58 -14.35 1.64 -4.40
CA GLU A 58 -14.13 0.50 -5.31
C GLU A 58 -13.03 0.81 -6.34
N PHE A 59 -12.93 2.06 -6.78
CA PHE A 59 -11.81 2.54 -7.57
C PHE A 59 -10.47 2.29 -6.87
N GLY A 60 -10.36 2.63 -5.58
CA GLY A 60 -9.17 2.36 -4.78
C GLY A 60 -8.89 0.88 -4.56
N HIS A 61 -9.92 0.04 -4.53
CA HIS A 61 -9.80 -1.41 -4.40
C HIS A 61 -9.15 -2.04 -5.64
N ILE A 62 -9.64 -1.68 -6.84
CA ILE A 62 -9.19 -2.31 -8.09
C ILE A 62 -7.94 -1.68 -8.68
N LEU A 63 -7.69 -0.39 -8.45
CA LEU A 63 -6.58 0.35 -9.08
C LEU A 63 -5.19 -0.32 -8.88
N PRO A 64 -4.86 -0.89 -7.70
CA PRO A 64 -3.57 -1.54 -7.47
C PRO A 64 -3.46 -2.95 -8.06
N THR A 65 -4.47 -3.45 -8.77
CA THR A 65 -4.47 -4.78 -9.39
C THR A 65 -4.15 -4.68 -10.87
N ARG A 66 -3.44 -5.68 -11.39
CA ARG A 66 -3.03 -5.69 -12.81
C ARG A 66 -4.22 -5.87 -13.74
N ASP A 67 -5.15 -6.72 -13.34
CA ASP A 67 -6.33 -7.09 -14.12
C ASP A 67 -7.59 -6.33 -13.70
N LEU A 68 -7.46 -5.38 -12.77
CA LEU A 68 -8.52 -4.48 -12.30
C LEU A 68 -9.71 -5.21 -11.64
N ASP A 69 -9.49 -6.40 -11.10
CA ASP A 69 -10.51 -7.25 -10.47
C ASP A 69 -10.51 -7.18 -8.93
N GLY A 70 -9.61 -6.38 -8.34
CA GLY A 70 -9.44 -6.32 -6.88
C GLY A 70 -8.76 -7.57 -6.29
N ILE A 71 -8.28 -8.47 -7.15
CA ILE A 71 -7.58 -9.70 -6.80
C ILE A 71 -6.16 -9.62 -7.39
N GLY A 72 -5.22 -10.38 -6.80
CA GLY A 72 -3.87 -10.46 -7.35
C GLY A 72 -3.90 -11.08 -8.75
N PRO A 73 -2.93 -10.73 -9.61
CA PRO A 73 -1.65 -10.13 -9.26
C PRO A 73 -1.66 -8.60 -9.11
N TYR A 74 -0.87 -8.09 -8.17
CA TYR A 74 -0.85 -6.66 -7.84
C TYR A 74 0.25 -5.87 -8.55
N LEU A 75 0.00 -4.58 -8.75
CA LEU A 75 1.03 -3.58 -9.07
C LEU A 75 1.86 -3.26 -7.82
N ASP A 76 3.12 -2.88 -8.03
CA ASP A 76 3.97 -2.41 -6.94
C ASP A 76 3.63 -0.95 -6.61
N PRO A 77 3.06 -0.64 -5.43
CA PRO A 77 2.65 0.72 -5.08
C PRO A 77 3.84 1.67 -4.87
N LEU A 78 5.07 1.17 -4.80
CA LEU A 78 6.28 2.00 -4.82
C LEU A 78 6.57 2.57 -6.21
N LYS A 79 5.94 2.03 -7.26
CA LYS A 79 6.09 2.50 -8.64
C LYS A 79 4.90 3.38 -9.03
N PRO A 80 5.11 4.40 -9.88
CA PRO A 80 4.05 5.14 -10.53
C PRO A 80 3.01 4.22 -11.19
N ILE A 81 1.73 4.49 -10.92
CA ILE A 81 0.64 3.91 -11.72
C ILE A 81 0.43 4.78 -12.95
N SER A 82 0.55 4.18 -14.14
CA SER A 82 0.40 4.92 -15.41
C SER A 82 -1.01 5.51 -15.57
N ARG A 83 -1.12 6.68 -16.20
CA ARG A 83 -2.42 7.32 -16.48
C ARG A 83 -3.37 6.43 -17.28
N LYS A 84 -2.84 5.69 -18.25
CA LYS A 84 -3.61 4.69 -19.02
C LYS A 84 -4.25 3.60 -18.14
N HIS A 85 -3.56 3.18 -17.08
CA HIS A 85 -4.09 2.19 -16.13
C HIS A 85 -5.17 2.80 -15.23
N ILE A 86 -4.94 4.03 -14.76
CA ILE A 86 -5.91 4.82 -13.99
C ILE A 86 -7.22 5.01 -14.78
N GLU A 87 -7.13 5.38 -16.06
CA GLU A 87 -8.28 5.58 -16.94
C GLU A 87 -9.06 4.28 -17.17
N LYS A 88 -8.38 3.15 -17.37
CA LYS A 88 -9.02 1.84 -17.47
C LYS A 88 -9.74 1.44 -16.18
N ALA A 89 -9.09 1.63 -15.03
CA ALA A 89 -9.70 1.36 -13.72
C ALA A 89 -10.95 2.21 -13.51
N ALA A 90 -10.87 3.50 -13.82
CA ALA A 90 -11.99 4.43 -13.71
C ALA A 90 -13.17 4.01 -14.58
N ALA A 91 -12.92 3.66 -15.85
CA ALA A 91 -13.95 3.18 -16.76
C ALA A 91 -14.63 1.91 -16.24
N GLN A 92 -13.88 0.99 -15.63
CA GLN A 92 -14.40 -0.27 -15.11
C GLN A 92 -15.39 -0.10 -13.95
N VAL A 93 -15.25 0.95 -13.15
CA VAL A 93 -16.18 1.29 -12.05
C VAL A 93 -17.14 2.42 -12.41
N GLY A 94 -17.19 2.84 -13.67
CA GLY A 94 -18.13 3.85 -14.17
C GLY A 94 -17.81 5.30 -13.77
N ILE A 95 -16.55 5.61 -13.45
CA ILE A 95 -16.11 7.00 -13.19
C ILE A 95 -16.00 7.73 -14.53
N ARG A 96 -16.58 8.93 -14.61
CA ARG A 96 -16.50 9.79 -15.80
C ARG A 96 -15.07 10.30 -15.99
N PRO A 97 -14.60 10.46 -17.24
CA PRO A 97 -13.24 10.96 -17.52
C PRO A 97 -12.88 12.26 -16.78
N ASP A 98 -13.84 13.19 -16.67
CA ASP A 98 -13.66 14.49 -16.01
C ASP A 98 -13.48 14.35 -14.48
N ASP A 99 -14.01 13.28 -13.88
CA ASP A 99 -13.95 13.03 -12.44
C ASP A 99 -12.71 12.20 -12.03
N ILE A 100 -11.95 11.65 -12.98
CA ILE A 100 -10.80 10.77 -12.71
C ILE A 100 -9.76 11.49 -11.86
N ASP A 101 -9.40 12.72 -12.23
CA ASP A 101 -8.38 13.48 -11.52
C ASP A 101 -8.81 13.79 -10.08
N ALA A 102 -10.10 14.08 -9.86
CA ALA A 102 -10.66 14.29 -8.52
C ALA A 102 -10.68 13.00 -7.69
N GLN A 103 -11.09 11.87 -8.27
CA GLN A 103 -11.09 10.56 -7.58
C GLN A 103 -9.68 10.10 -7.21
N VAL A 104 -8.68 10.37 -8.07
CA VAL A 104 -7.29 10.09 -7.74
C VAL A 104 -6.79 11.01 -6.62
N ALA A 105 -7.20 12.27 -6.58
CA ALA A 105 -6.81 13.20 -5.53
C ALA A 105 -7.38 12.78 -4.16
N THR A 106 -8.66 12.41 -4.08
CA THR A 106 -9.27 11.93 -2.83
C THR A 106 -8.66 10.61 -2.36
N LEU A 107 -8.41 9.68 -3.29
CA LEU A 107 -7.71 8.43 -2.99
C LEU A 107 -6.27 8.67 -2.49
N SER A 108 -5.53 9.57 -3.13
CA SER A 108 -4.16 9.90 -2.73
C SER A 108 -4.11 10.58 -1.35
N ALA A 109 -5.09 11.44 -1.06
CA ALA A 109 -5.25 12.05 0.26
C ALA A 109 -5.56 11.01 1.33
N HIS A 110 -6.42 10.03 1.03
CA HIS A 110 -6.74 8.91 1.92
C HIS A 110 -5.52 8.02 2.19
N MET A 111 -4.73 7.73 1.17
CA MET A 111 -3.54 6.90 1.27
C MET A 111 -2.37 7.63 1.95
N GLY A 112 -2.28 8.95 1.80
CA GLY A 112 -1.17 9.76 2.33
C GLY A 112 0.05 9.79 1.39
N TRP A 113 -0.10 9.39 0.13
CA TRP A 113 0.87 9.59 -0.95
C TRP A 113 0.16 9.70 -2.30
N ASP A 114 0.84 10.28 -3.29
CA ASP A 114 0.34 10.34 -4.66
C ASP A 114 0.60 9.02 -5.40
N VAL A 115 -0.49 8.35 -5.81
CA VAL A 115 -0.46 7.07 -6.54
C VAL A 115 0.18 7.18 -7.93
N ARG A 116 0.27 8.39 -8.50
CA ARG A 116 0.93 8.67 -9.79
C ARG A 116 2.44 8.75 -9.66
N VAL A 117 2.95 8.99 -8.45
CA VAL A 117 4.38 9.10 -8.16
C VAL A 117 4.90 7.81 -7.51
N GLY A 118 4.03 7.11 -6.78
CA GLY A 118 4.35 5.93 -6.00
C GLY A 118 4.66 6.28 -4.54
N ALA A 119 4.36 5.32 -3.65
CA ALA A 119 4.63 5.45 -2.22
C ALA A 119 6.15 5.54 -1.99
N LYS A 120 6.63 6.71 -1.55
CA LYS A 120 8.04 6.85 -1.16
C LYS A 120 8.24 6.18 0.19
N LYS A 121 9.31 5.37 0.32
CA LYS A 121 9.86 5.10 1.65
C LYS A 121 10.28 6.44 2.24
N LYS A 122 9.58 6.94 3.27
CA LYS A 122 10.17 7.96 4.12
C LYS A 122 11.51 7.39 4.55
N ALA A 123 12.60 8.05 4.18
CA ALA A 123 13.91 7.70 4.69
C ALA A 123 13.82 7.84 6.21
N VAL A 124 13.70 6.72 6.91
CA VAL A 124 14.05 6.67 8.32
C VAL A 124 15.50 7.13 8.32
N LYS A 125 15.73 8.38 8.76
CA LYS A 125 17.06 8.82 9.14
C LYS A 125 17.50 7.75 10.15
N LYS A 126 18.46 6.90 9.76
CA LYS A 126 19.20 6.14 10.76
C LYS A 126 19.86 7.22 11.61
N SER A 127 19.27 7.55 12.75
CA SER A 127 20.00 8.18 13.83
C SER A 127 21.11 7.20 14.15
N SER A 128 22.29 7.48 13.61
CA SER A 128 23.50 6.71 13.83
C SER A 128 23.69 6.58 15.33
N SER A 129 23.36 5.40 15.83
CA SER A 129 23.49 5.04 17.23
C SER A 129 24.97 5.11 17.60
N ALA A 130 25.23 5.88 18.65
CA ALA A 130 26.38 5.92 19.55
C ALA A 130 27.64 5.14 19.12
N LYS A 131 28.76 5.86 18.97
CA LYS A 131 30.09 5.27 19.14
C LYS A 131 30.17 4.64 20.54
N PRO A 132 30.68 3.41 20.69
CA PRO A 132 30.88 2.83 22.02
C PRO A 132 31.98 3.59 22.76
N VAL A 133 31.67 4.00 23.99
CA VAL A 133 32.64 4.40 25.00
C VAL A 133 33.68 3.29 25.13
N ARG A 134 34.95 3.61 24.90
CA ARG A 134 36.07 2.77 25.29
C ARG A 134 36.55 3.25 26.66
N GLU A 135 36.00 2.66 27.70
CA GLU A 135 36.67 2.55 28.99
C GLU A 135 37.13 1.10 29.14
N ARG A 136 38.45 0.89 29.29
CA ARG A 136 39.18 -0.01 30.24
C ARG A 136 40.67 0.35 30.08
N HIS A 137 41.29 1.06 31.02
CA HIS A 137 41.93 0.54 32.24
C HIS A 137 42.98 -0.56 31.95
N ASN A 138 44.24 -0.15 31.80
CA ASN A 138 45.37 -0.52 32.66
C ASN A 138 46.61 0.30 32.27
#